data_AF-A0AAU5GFS0-F1
#
_entry.id   AF-A0AAU5GFS0-F1
#
_cell.length_a   1.000
_cell.length_b   1.000
_cell.length_c   1.000
_cell.angle_alpha   90.00
_cell.angle_beta   90.00
_cell.angle_gamma   90.00
#
_symmetry.space_group_name_H-M   'P 1'
#
loop_
_entity.id
_entity.type
_entity.pdbx_description
1 polymer ?
#
loop_
_entity_poly.entity_id
_entity_poly.type
_entity_poly.pdbx_seq_one_letter_code
_entity_poly.pdbx_strand_id
1 'polypeptide(L)'
;MNEEIPIRVQFDDQETEWKILVEGDGPWQLRLESPHGIEASANGDNVFQALRSMRAELAPRGIALCCNGARANVRPSGLSSSHGAWMIYVLHMWRPTTVRDLVPTFNYAPPNLIASIEEQDAYWERHLKNRKNWLNFINPIWWLYFLTASWGKPKWR
;
A
#
# COMPACT_ATOMS: atom_id res chain seq x y z
N MET A 1 -14.04 -14.06 -3.53
CA MET A 1 -13.22 -14.59 -2.42
C MET A 1 -13.56 -13.77 -1.19
N ASN A 2 -13.80 -14.41 -0.04
CA ASN A 2 -14.07 -13.69 1.21
C ASN A 2 -12.94 -14.01 2.17
N GLU A 3 -12.22 -12.98 2.62
CA GLU A 3 -11.04 -13.11 3.48
C GLU A 3 -11.15 -12.13 4.64
N GLU A 4 -10.99 -12.63 5.87
CA GLU A 4 -10.94 -11.82 7.08
C GLU A 4 -9.48 -11.63 7.47
N ILE A 5 -9.04 -10.38 7.55
CA ILE A 5 -7.65 -10.03 7.80
C ILE A 5 -7.58 -9.15 9.06
N PRO A 6 -6.76 -9.51 10.06
CA PRO A 6 -6.49 -8.62 11.19
C PRO A 6 -5.64 -7.44 10.70
N ILE A 7 -6.06 -6.22 11.04
CA ILE A 7 -5.34 -5.00 10.68
C ILE A 7 -5.11 -4.16 11.93
N ARG A 8 -3.88 -3.66 12.09
CA ARG A 8 -3.60 -2.70 13.14
C ARG A 8 -4.08 -1.32 12.74
N VAL A 9 -4.66 -0.61 13.69
CA VAL A 9 -5.27 0.69 13.51
C VAL A 9 -4.75 1.60 14.61
N GLN A 10 -4.25 2.77 14.23
CA GLN A 10 -3.96 3.84 15.17
C GLN A 10 -5.24 4.66 15.38
N PHE A 11 -5.69 4.73 16.63
CA PHE A 11 -6.87 5.46 17.08
C PHE A 11 -6.63 5.95 18.52
N ASP A 12 -6.92 7.22 18.81
CA ASP A 12 -6.67 7.84 20.13
C ASP A 12 -5.24 7.61 20.68
N ASP A 13 -4.23 7.78 19.83
CA ASP A 13 -2.80 7.53 20.14
C ASP A 13 -2.44 6.10 20.57
N GLN A 14 -3.35 5.14 20.39
CA GLN A 14 -3.15 3.73 20.66
C GLN A 14 -3.20 2.91 19.37
N GLU A 15 -2.35 1.88 19.29
CA GLU A 15 -2.50 0.85 18.27
C GLU A 15 -3.43 -0.25 18.80
N THR A 16 -4.54 -0.48 18.10
CA THR A 16 -5.47 -1.56 18.37
C THR A 16 -5.61 -2.45 17.14
N GLU A 17 -6.00 -3.72 17.34
CA GLU A 17 -6.23 -4.65 16.23
C GLU A 17 -7.72 -4.69 15.90
N TRP A 18 -8.04 -4.36 14.64
CA TRP A 18 -9.40 -4.40 14.09
C TRP A 18 -9.46 -5.46 12.99
N LYS A 19 -10.65 -5.70 12.45
CA LYS A 19 -10.86 -6.69 11.41
C LYS A 19 -11.29 -6.03 10.11
N ILE A 20 -10.62 -6.40 9.01
CA ILE A 20 -11.05 -6.03 7.67
C ILE A 20 -11.51 -7.28 6.94
N LEU A 21 -12.74 -7.26 6.46
CA LEU A 21 -13.31 -8.27 5.58
C LEU A 21 -13.15 -7.80 4.14
N VAL A 22 -12.50 -8.61 3.33
CA VAL A 22 -12.31 -8.39 1.89
C VAL A 22 -13.24 -9.34 1.15
N GLU A 23 -14.11 -8.80 0.31
CA GLU A 23 -15.11 -9.56 -0.44
C GLU A 23 -15.00 -9.30 -1.95
N GLY A 24 -15.29 -10.35 -2.71
CA GLY A 24 -15.30 -10.34 -4.18
C GLY A 24 -14.07 -11.00 -4.82
N ASP A 25 -14.11 -11.18 -6.14
CA ASP A 25 -12.92 -11.35 -7.00
C ASP A 25 -12.81 -10.18 -8.00
N GLY A 26 -13.50 -9.09 -7.68
CA GLY A 26 -13.80 -7.90 -8.47
C GLY A 26 -15.26 -7.47 -8.28
N PRO A 27 -15.64 -6.22 -8.64
CA PRO A 27 -15.20 -5.05 -7.85
C PRO A 27 -15.07 -5.40 -6.35
N TRP A 28 -13.97 -4.98 -5.74
CA TRP A 28 -13.61 -5.39 -4.39
C TRP A 28 -14.34 -4.54 -3.37
N GLN A 29 -14.94 -5.20 -2.39
CA GLN A 29 -15.57 -4.55 -1.25
C GLN A 29 -14.75 -4.82 0.00
N LEU A 30 -14.45 -3.76 0.74
CA LEU A 30 -13.83 -3.82 2.05
C LEU A 30 -14.84 -3.41 3.10
N ARG A 31 -14.91 -4.17 4.18
CA ARG A 31 -15.66 -3.82 5.39
C ARG A 31 -14.72 -3.85 6.58
N LEU A 32 -14.70 -2.78 7.36
CA LEU A 32 -13.90 -2.66 8.57
C LEU A 32 -14.83 -2.69 9.76
N GLU A 33 -14.53 -3.56 10.72
CA GLU A 33 -15.26 -3.68 11.97
C GLU A 33 -14.29 -3.44 13.13
N SER A 34 -14.59 -2.43 13.94
CA SER A 34 -13.83 -2.17 15.16
C SER A 34 -14.46 -2.88 16.37
N PRO A 35 -13.68 -3.20 17.41
CA PRO A 35 -14.21 -3.67 18.69
C PRO A 35 -15.14 -2.67 19.39
N HIS A 36 -15.12 -1.39 18.98
CA HIS A 36 -15.88 -0.29 19.59
C HIS A 36 -17.15 0.08 18.80
N GLY A 37 -17.54 -0.71 17.80
CA GLY A 37 -18.76 -0.50 17.00
C GLY A 37 -18.62 0.55 15.89
N ILE A 38 -17.42 1.07 15.65
CA ILE A 38 -17.09 1.82 14.43
C ILE A 38 -17.03 0.84 13.27
N GLU A 39 -17.78 1.16 12.23
CA GLU A 39 -17.79 0.45 10.95
C GLU A 39 -17.44 1.42 9.81
N ALA A 40 -16.80 0.88 8.78
CA ALA A 40 -16.57 1.58 7.52
C ALA A 40 -16.64 0.58 6.38
N SER A 41 -17.11 1.02 5.21
CA SER A 41 -17.15 0.16 4.03
C SER A 41 -16.80 0.93 2.77
N ALA A 42 -16.03 0.31 1.90
CA ALA A 42 -15.58 0.95 0.68
C ALA A 42 -15.41 -0.04 -0.46
N ASN A 43 -15.66 0.44 -1.67
CA ASN A 43 -15.51 -0.35 -2.89
C ASN A 43 -14.39 0.22 -3.77
N GLY A 44 -13.83 -0.63 -4.64
CA GLY A 44 -12.87 -0.21 -5.66
C GLY A 44 -12.58 -1.30 -6.68
N ASP A 45 -11.92 -0.94 -7.77
CA ASP A 45 -11.57 -1.92 -8.83
C ASP A 45 -10.55 -2.95 -8.36
N ASN A 46 -9.82 -2.63 -7.28
CA ASN A 46 -8.88 -3.49 -6.59
C ASN A 46 -8.83 -3.13 -5.09
N VAL A 47 -8.26 -4.01 -4.28
CA VAL A 47 -8.23 -3.83 -2.81
C VAL A 47 -7.46 -2.58 -2.39
N PHE A 48 -6.46 -2.14 -3.16
CA PHE A 48 -5.72 -0.90 -2.87
C PHE A 48 -6.58 0.36 -3.08
N GLN A 49 -7.39 0.40 -4.13
CA GLN A 49 -8.34 1.51 -4.35
C GLN A 49 -9.45 1.52 -3.29
N ALA A 50 -10.03 0.36 -2.99
CA ALA A 50 -11.04 0.24 -1.93
C ALA A 50 -10.45 0.69 -0.58
N LEU A 51 -9.22 0.29 -0.27
CA LEU A 51 -8.51 0.71 0.94
C LEU A 51 -8.26 2.21 0.98
N ARG A 52 -7.90 2.83 -0.16
CA ARG A 52 -7.78 4.30 -0.26
C ARG A 52 -9.10 4.99 0.05
N SER A 53 -10.20 4.54 -0.53
CA SER A 53 -11.53 5.11 -0.27
C SER A 53 -11.92 4.98 1.21
N MET A 54 -11.69 3.80 1.81
CA MET A 54 -11.92 3.58 3.24
C MET A 54 -11.07 4.51 4.11
N ARG A 55 -9.78 4.67 3.79
CA ARG A 55 -8.89 5.61 4.51
C ARG A 55 -9.38 7.05 4.43
N ALA A 56 -9.96 7.47 3.30
CA ALA A 56 -10.53 8.80 3.15
C ALA A 56 -11.72 9.03 4.09
N GLU A 57 -12.57 8.01 4.27
CA GLU A 57 -13.70 8.06 5.20
C GLU A 57 -13.25 8.09 6.67
N LEU A 58 -12.19 7.35 6.99
CA LEU A 58 -11.68 7.18 8.35
C LEU A 58 -10.80 8.36 8.83
N ALA A 59 -10.09 9.02 7.92
CA ALA A 59 -9.15 10.09 8.27
C ALA A 59 -9.79 11.26 9.07
N PRO A 60 -10.99 11.77 8.73
CA PRO A 60 -11.67 12.80 9.53
C PRO A 60 -12.01 12.37 10.96
N ARG A 61 -12.07 11.06 11.22
CA ARG A 61 -12.33 10.48 12.54
C ARG A 61 -11.04 10.23 13.34
N GLY A 62 -9.87 10.62 12.83
CA GLY A 62 -8.58 10.41 13.47
C GLY A 62 -8.10 8.95 13.41
N ILE A 63 -8.67 8.14 12.51
CA ILE A 63 -8.36 6.71 12.40
C ILE A 63 -7.38 6.47 11.26
N ALA A 64 -6.24 5.82 11.55
CA ALA A 64 -5.25 5.47 10.55
C ALA A 64 -5.00 3.94 10.49
N LEU A 65 -5.14 3.36 9.29
CA LEU A 65 -4.89 1.94 9.06
C LEU A 65 -3.38 1.67 8.90
N CYS A 66 -2.77 0.93 9.82
CA CYS A 66 -1.34 0.65 9.89
C CYS A 66 -0.93 -0.54 9.02
N CYS A 67 -1.13 -0.41 7.70
CA CYS A 67 -0.77 -1.43 6.72
C CYS A 67 0.11 -0.88 5.59
N ASN A 68 0.78 -1.75 4.84
CA ASN A 68 1.65 -1.34 3.73
C ASN A 68 0.90 -0.49 2.70
N GLY A 69 -0.38 -0.79 2.42
CA GLY A 69 -1.21 -0.01 1.50
C GLY A 69 -1.40 1.44 1.91
N ALA A 70 -1.17 1.77 3.18
CA ALA A 70 -1.30 3.10 3.72
C ALA A 70 0.01 3.90 3.78
N ARG A 71 1.13 3.31 3.36
CA ARG A 71 2.44 3.98 3.35
C ARG A 71 2.50 5.12 2.34
N ALA A 72 3.32 6.15 2.61
CA ALA A 72 3.57 7.25 1.67
C ALA A 72 4.13 6.76 0.32
N ASN A 73 5.05 5.81 0.37
CA ASN A 73 5.88 5.42 -0.75
C ASN A 73 5.48 4.09 -1.38
N VAL A 74 4.19 3.83 -1.56
CA VAL A 74 3.72 2.61 -2.22
C VAL A 74 2.81 2.87 -3.41
N ARG A 75 2.84 1.96 -4.38
CA ARG A 75 1.87 1.93 -5.48
C ARG A 75 1.76 0.52 -6.07
N PRO A 76 0.57 0.03 -6.44
CA PRO A 76 0.48 -1.15 -7.28
C PRO A 76 1.03 -0.86 -8.68
N SER A 77 1.63 -1.87 -9.31
CA SER A 77 1.90 -1.83 -10.75
C SER A 77 0.61 -2.08 -11.54
N GLY A 78 0.58 -1.77 -12.84
CA GLY A 78 -0.59 -2.10 -13.67
C GLY A 78 -0.97 -3.59 -13.63
N LEU A 79 0.04 -4.47 -13.66
CA LEU A 79 -0.16 -5.92 -13.53
C LEU A 79 -0.67 -6.31 -12.14
N SER A 80 -0.16 -5.70 -11.06
CA SER A 80 -0.67 -5.98 -9.71
C SER A 80 -2.12 -5.48 -9.57
N SER A 81 -2.43 -4.27 -10.06
CA SER A 81 -3.78 -3.72 -10.05
C SER A 81 -4.79 -4.60 -10.78
N SER A 82 -4.41 -5.17 -11.93
CA SER A 82 -5.30 -6.05 -12.69
C SER A 82 -5.56 -7.40 -12.01
N HIS A 83 -4.78 -7.75 -10.98
CA HIS A 83 -4.94 -8.98 -10.18
C HIS A 83 -5.36 -8.63 -8.74
N GLY A 84 -6.18 -7.58 -8.58
CA GLY A 84 -6.77 -7.21 -7.29
C GLY A 84 -5.87 -6.42 -6.35
N ALA A 85 -4.62 -6.12 -6.71
CA ALA A 85 -3.67 -5.34 -5.91
C ALA A 85 -3.37 -5.90 -4.50
N TRP A 86 -3.36 -7.24 -4.35
CA TRP A 86 -2.97 -7.92 -3.11
C TRP A 86 -1.52 -7.67 -2.69
N MET A 87 -0.68 -7.34 -3.67
CA MET A 87 0.73 -7.05 -3.49
C MET A 87 1.07 -5.70 -4.11
N ILE A 88 1.81 -4.87 -3.40
CA ILE A 88 2.15 -3.49 -3.82
C ILE A 88 3.65 -3.26 -3.72
N TYR A 89 4.16 -2.34 -4.54
CA TYR A 89 5.58 -2.03 -4.53
C TYR A 89 5.89 -0.88 -3.58
N VAL A 90 6.93 -1.06 -2.77
CA VAL A 90 7.61 0.05 -2.08
C VAL A 90 8.51 0.78 -3.08
N LEU A 91 8.28 2.07 -3.22
CA LEU A 91 8.93 2.94 -4.17
C LEU A 91 10.13 3.65 -3.53
N HIS A 92 11.23 3.72 -4.27
CA HIS A 92 12.46 4.35 -3.85
C HIS A 92 12.91 5.40 -4.88
N MET A 93 13.42 6.54 -4.43
CA MET A 93 13.91 7.59 -5.34
C MET A 93 15.34 7.32 -5.83
N TRP A 94 16.13 6.58 -5.06
CA TRP A 94 17.57 6.42 -5.32
C TRP A 94 17.93 5.19 -6.17
N ARG A 95 16.95 4.33 -6.48
CA ARG A 95 17.16 3.08 -7.22
C ARG A 95 15.87 2.61 -7.90
N PRO A 96 15.93 1.71 -8.90
CA PRO A 96 14.72 1.19 -9.51
C PRO A 96 13.98 0.26 -8.54
N THR A 97 12.66 0.25 -8.68
CA THR A 97 11.76 -0.70 -8.03
C THR A 97 11.90 -2.08 -8.66
N THR A 98 12.03 -3.12 -7.84
CA THR A 98 12.18 -4.52 -8.27
C THR A 98 11.20 -5.42 -7.52
N VAL A 99 11.12 -6.70 -7.89
CA VAL A 99 10.28 -7.69 -7.19
C VAL A 99 10.58 -7.81 -5.70
N ARG A 100 11.79 -7.44 -5.25
CA ARG A 100 12.19 -7.42 -3.83
C ARG A 100 11.43 -6.38 -3.00
N ASP A 101 10.86 -5.41 -3.68
CA ASP A 101 10.13 -4.29 -3.08
C ASP A 101 8.63 -4.56 -3.02
N LEU A 102 8.20 -5.72 -3.54
CA LEU A 102 6.82 -6.15 -3.49
C LEU A 102 6.51 -6.66 -2.07
N VAL A 103 5.47 -6.08 -1.47
CA VAL A 103 4.98 -6.39 -0.11
C VAL A 103 3.46 -6.60 -0.13
N PRO A 104 2.87 -7.35 0.81
CA PRO A 104 1.44 -7.57 0.85
C PRO A 104 0.72 -6.30 1.32
N THR A 105 -0.38 -5.95 0.67
CA THR A 105 -1.10 -4.68 0.88
C THR A 105 -1.56 -4.50 2.32
N PHE A 106 -2.08 -5.56 2.93
CA PHE A 106 -2.64 -5.53 4.29
C PHE A 106 -1.65 -5.87 5.40
N ASN A 107 -0.43 -6.32 5.08
CA ASN A 107 0.59 -6.56 6.12
C ASN A 107 0.91 -5.27 6.88
N TYR A 108 1.23 -5.42 8.16
CA TYR A 108 1.51 -4.32 9.07
C TYR A 108 2.60 -3.39 8.52
N ALA A 109 2.37 -2.08 8.70
CA ALA A 109 3.39 -1.06 8.58
C ALA A 109 3.30 -0.13 9.79
N PRO A 110 4.44 0.27 10.39
CA PRO A 110 4.44 1.11 11.57
C PRO A 110 3.80 2.49 11.29
N PRO A 111 3.14 3.10 12.29
CA PRO A 111 2.45 4.39 12.16
C PRO A 111 3.27 5.51 11.50
N ASN A 112 4.56 5.58 11.80
CA ASN A 112 5.46 6.60 11.25
C ASN A 112 5.70 6.51 9.74
N LEU A 113 5.30 5.40 9.09
CA LEU A 113 5.34 5.25 7.64
C LEU A 113 4.00 5.52 6.97
N ILE A 114 2.92 5.61 7.76
CA ILE A 114 1.56 5.84 7.28
C ILE A 114 1.43 7.32 6.92
N ALA A 115 0.78 7.57 5.80
CA ALA A 115 0.66 8.91 5.24
C ALA A 115 -0.79 9.22 4.86
N SER A 116 -1.07 10.50 4.61
CA SER A 116 -2.34 10.90 4.01
C SER A 116 -2.45 10.41 2.56
N ILE A 117 -3.65 10.50 1.98
CA ILE A 117 -3.87 10.16 0.57
C ILE A 117 -3.11 11.14 -0.33
N GLU A 118 -3.11 12.41 0.03
CA GLU A 118 -2.44 13.51 -0.66
C GLU A 118 -0.92 13.34 -0.63
N GLU A 119 -0.36 12.97 0.52
CA GLU A 119 1.07 12.68 0.66
C GLU A 119 1.49 11.47 -0.19
N GLN A 120 0.65 10.42 -0.23
CA GLN A 120 0.87 9.24 -1.06
C GLN A 120 0.84 9.60 -2.56
N ASP A 121 -0.08 10.46 -3.00
CA ASP A 121 -0.11 10.94 -4.39
C ASP A 121 1.06 11.88 -4.72
N ALA A 122 1.42 12.79 -3.80
CA ALA A 122 2.57 13.67 -3.97
C ALA A 122 3.89 12.87 -4.09
N TYR A 123 4.05 11.79 -3.31
CA TYR A 123 5.18 10.89 -3.46
C TYR A 123 5.19 10.23 -4.83
N TRP A 124 4.03 9.73 -5.29
CA TRP A 124 3.89 9.08 -6.58
C TRP A 124 4.28 10.00 -7.75
N GLU A 125 3.79 11.24 -7.73
CA GLU A 125 4.14 12.24 -8.75
C GLU A 125 5.64 12.55 -8.77
N ARG A 126 6.25 12.73 -7.60
CA ARG A 126 7.70 12.91 -7.48
C ARG A 126 8.46 11.70 -8.02
N HIS A 127 7.97 10.50 -7.76
CA HIS A 127 8.59 9.25 -8.21
C HIS A 127 8.53 9.11 -9.74
N LEU A 128 7.40 9.45 -10.35
CA LEU A 128 7.25 9.46 -11.82
C LEU A 128 8.20 10.45 -12.49
N LYS A 129 8.34 11.66 -11.93
CA LYS A 129 9.31 12.66 -12.41
C LYS A 129 10.74 12.15 -12.28
N ASN A 130 11.09 11.60 -11.12
CA ASN A 130 12.43 11.10 -10.86
C ASN A 130 12.81 9.89 -11.73
N ARG A 131 11.86 9.00 -12.04
CA ARG A 131 12.10 7.85 -12.93
C ARG A 131 12.58 8.28 -14.33
N LYS A 132 12.17 9.46 -14.79
CA LYS A 132 12.58 10.02 -16.10
C LYS A 132 13.92 10.76 -16.05
N ASN A 133 14.55 10.87 -14.89
CA ASN A 133 15.81 11.58 -14.73
C ASN A 133 16.96 10.81 -15.38
N TRP A 134 17.63 11.45 -16.33
CA TRP A 134 18.73 10.87 -17.10
C TRP A 134 19.93 10.47 -16.21
N LEU A 135 20.13 11.16 -15.08
CA LEU A 135 21.21 10.86 -14.12
C LEU A 135 21.12 9.43 -13.55
N ASN A 136 19.92 8.84 -13.52
CA ASN A 136 19.75 7.47 -13.08
C ASN A 136 20.49 6.45 -13.97
N PHE A 137 20.63 6.75 -15.26
CA PHE A 137 21.28 5.85 -16.22
C PHE A 137 22.82 5.91 -16.15
N ILE A 138 23.38 6.90 -15.45
CA ILE A 138 24.82 7.03 -15.19
C ILE A 138 25.21 6.35 -13.87
N ASN A 139 24.25 6.09 -12.98
CA ASN A 139 24.52 5.52 -11.66
C ASN A 139 24.77 3.99 -11.75
N PRO A 140 25.96 3.47 -11.43
CA PRO A 140 26.25 2.04 -11.51
C PRO A 140 25.45 1.18 -10.52
N ILE A 141 25.03 1.74 -9.37
CA ILE A 141 24.16 1.04 -8.41
C ILE A 141 22.79 0.74 -9.04
N TRP A 142 22.33 1.65 -9.90
CA TRP A 142 21.06 1.50 -10.62
C TRP A 142 21.09 0.28 -11.54
N TRP A 143 22.17 0.12 -12.31
CA TRP A 143 22.40 -1.04 -13.18
C TRP A 143 22.58 -2.35 -12.42
N LEU A 144 23.31 -2.33 -11.30
CA LEU A 144 23.48 -3.52 -10.46
C LEU A 144 22.13 -4.03 -9.92
N TYR A 145 21.27 -3.12 -9.45
CA TYR A 145 19.94 -3.48 -8.99
C TYR A 145 19.04 -4.00 -10.11
N PHE A 146 19.15 -3.39 -11.30
CA PHE A 146 18.40 -3.81 -12.47
C PHE A 146 18.80 -5.22 -12.94
N LEU A 147 20.11 -5.48 -13.09
CA LEU A 147 20.64 -6.77 -13.51
C LEU A 147 20.31 -7.90 -12.52
N THR A 148 20.32 -7.58 -11.23
CA THR A 148 20.00 -8.57 -10.20
C THR A 148 18.50 -8.67 -9.92
N ALA A 149 17.63 -7.89 -10.57
CA ALA A 149 16.22 -7.81 -10.21
C ALA A 149 15.51 -9.18 -10.24
N SER A 150 15.88 -10.05 -11.17
CA SER A 150 15.34 -11.42 -11.31
C SER A 150 15.76 -12.37 -10.19
N TRP A 151 16.80 -12.05 -9.43
CA TRP A 151 17.27 -12.86 -8.30
C TRP A 151 16.53 -12.54 -6.99
N GLY A 152 15.65 -11.55 -7.02
CA GLY A 152 14.82 -11.17 -5.88
C GLY A 152 13.62 -12.07 -5.69
N LYS A 153 13.15 -12.19 -4.45
CA LYS A 153 11.83 -12.74 -4.13
C LYS A 153 10.96 -11.65 -3.48
N PRO A 154 9.63 -11.68 -3.65
CA PRO A 154 8.73 -10.82 -2.90
C PRO A 154 8.91 -11.01 -1.40
N LYS A 155 8.65 -9.95 -0.63
CA LYS A 155 8.54 -10.05 0.82
C LYS A 155 7.10 -10.45 1.12
N TRP A 156 6.91 -11.67 1.62
CA TRP A 156 5.60 -12.20 1.98
C TRP A 156 5.25 -11.98 3.46
N ARG A 157 6.22 -11.52 4.26
CA ARG A 157 6.10 -11.18 5.68
C ARG A 157 6.30 -9.69 5.86
#